data_AF-A0A7W0ZVY5-F1
#
_entry.id   AF-A0A7W0ZVY5-F1
#
_cell.length_a   1.000
_cell.length_b   1.000
_cell.length_c   1.000
_cell.angle_alpha   90.00
_cell.angle_beta   90.00
_cell.angle_gamma   90.00
#
_symmetry.space_group_name_H-M   'P 1'
#
loop_
_entity.id
_entity.type
_entity.pdbx_description
1 polymer ?
#
loop_
_entity_poly.entity_id
_entity_poly.type
_entity_poly.pdbx_seq_one_letter_code
_entity_poly.pdbx_strand_id
1 'polypeptide(L)'
;MADDVDPRKVTQIAIIIAVVTVVLNAAFIFLSGAYFADRAAIHGPVSDAEISSVRIAFAAFSGLTALAACAAVFRPRIVGHALALLMSIAAFIGAAAGYNKGLHIVLPVALGLVGVMLDLLVWKSLEKSRAGWSFLAGMLGVLAVVMLFGSTKVRNITGIGLWYAMIIPGLLAVATAALAMIRKQYRDSAA
;
A
#
# COMPACT_ATOMS: atom_id res chain seq x y z
N MET A 1 13.30 -1.02 -26.19
CA MET A 1 12.00 -0.67 -26.80
C MET A 1 11.14 -0.09 -25.68
N ALA A 2 11.14 1.23 -25.54
CA ALA A 2 10.22 1.91 -24.63
C ALA A 2 8.87 1.90 -25.34
N ASP A 3 7.87 1.22 -24.77
CA ASP A 3 6.50 1.28 -25.26
C ASP A 3 6.10 2.75 -25.40
N ASP A 4 5.50 3.08 -26.53
CA ASP A 4 5.03 4.40 -26.95
C ASP A 4 3.79 4.79 -26.12
N VAL A 5 3.99 4.92 -24.80
CA VAL A 5 2.95 5.37 -23.88
C VAL A 5 2.79 6.87 -24.14
N ASP A 6 1.69 7.23 -24.80
CA ASP A 6 1.33 8.62 -25.08
C ASP A 6 1.48 9.46 -23.79
N PRO A 7 2.44 10.41 -23.74
CA PRO A 7 2.73 11.17 -22.53
C PRO A 7 1.50 11.93 -22.04
N ARG A 8 0.56 12.27 -22.94
CA ARG A 8 -0.71 12.92 -22.57
C ARG A 8 -1.58 12.04 -21.69
N LYS A 9 -1.65 10.73 -21.96
CA LYS A 9 -2.43 9.78 -21.14
C LYS A 9 -1.83 9.61 -19.75
N VAL A 10 -0.49 9.55 -19.66
CA VAL A 10 0.26 9.51 -18.41
C VAL A 10 -0.05 10.74 -17.55
N THR A 11 0.08 11.93 -18.13
CA THR A 11 -0.24 13.18 -17.44
C THR A 11 -1.71 13.24 -17.01
N GLN A 12 -2.64 12.82 -17.87
CA GLN A 12 -4.07 12.78 -17.54
C GLN A 12 -4.37 11.86 -16.35
N ILE A 13 -3.80 10.66 -16.30
CA ILE A 13 -3.98 9.73 -15.18
C ILE A 13 -3.41 10.32 -13.89
N ALA A 14 -2.21 10.90 -13.93
CA ALA A 14 -1.61 11.54 -12.77
C ALA A 14 -2.45 12.71 -12.24
N ILE A 15 -2.99 13.54 -13.14
CA ILE A 15 -3.92 14.63 -12.78
C ILE A 15 -5.19 14.07 -12.14
N ILE A 16 -5.81 13.03 -12.72
CA ILE A 16 -7.01 12.41 -12.17
C ILE A 16 -6.74 11.88 -10.76
N ILE A 17 -5.62 11.17 -10.55
CA ILE A 17 -5.23 10.67 -9.23
C ILE A 17 -5.09 11.83 -8.24
N ALA A 18 -4.32 12.87 -8.60
CA ALA A 18 -4.11 14.02 -7.73
C ALA A 18 -5.43 14.73 -7.36
N VAL A 19 -6.30 14.98 -8.35
CA VAL A 19 -7.62 15.60 -8.14
C VAL A 19 -8.50 14.73 -7.24
N VAL A 20 -8.61 13.43 -7.53
CA VAL A 20 -9.40 12.50 -6.71
C VAL A 20 -8.88 12.45 -5.28
N THR A 21 -7.56 12.41 -5.08
CA THR A 21 -6.96 12.45 -3.74
C THR A 21 -7.32 13.73 -2.98
N VAL A 22 -7.24 14.89 -3.63
CA VAL A 22 -7.61 16.17 -3.02
C VAL A 22 -9.11 16.18 -2.65
N VAL A 23 -9.98 15.74 -3.56
CA VAL A 23 -11.42 15.67 -3.33
C VAL A 23 -11.77 14.73 -2.19
N LEU A 24 -11.16 13.54 -2.13
CA LEU A 24 -11.37 12.58 -1.05
C LEU A 24 -10.87 13.10 0.29
N ASN A 25 -9.74 13.83 0.33
CA ASN A 25 -9.26 14.49 1.54
C ASN A 25 -10.22 15.57 2.02
N ALA A 26 -10.69 16.44 1.13
CA ALA A 26 -11.67 17.46 1.47
C ALA A 26 -12.95 16.83 2.01
N ALA A 27 -13.53 15.87 1.27
CA ALA A 27 -14.73 15.14 1.69
C ALA A 27 -14.54 14.46 3.06
N PHE A 28 -13.39 13.81 3.28
CA PHE A 28 -13.07 13.19 4.56
C PHE A 28 -13.00 14.20 5.71
N ILE A 29 -12.43 15.39 5.51
CA ILE A 29 -12.38 16.43 6.55
C ILE A 29 -13.81 16.85 6.94
N PHE A 30 -14.69 17.06 5.97
CA PHE A 30 -16.10 17.40 6.24
C PHE A 30 -16.85 16.27 6.94
N LEU A 31 -16.79 15.04 6.39
CA LEU A 31 -17.50 13.88 6.93
C LEU A 31 -16.98 13.48 8.31
N SER A 32 -15.67 13.60 8.56
CA SER A 32 -15.09 13.36 9.89
C SER A 32 -15.61 14.37 10.90
N GLY A 33 -15.82 15.63 10.51
CA GLY A 33 -16.43 16.63 11.39
C GLY A 33 -17.84 16.24 11.84
N ALA A 34 -18.70 15.85 10.89
CA ALA A 34 -20.05 15.37 11.18
C ALA A 34 -20.04 14.12 12.07
N TYR A 35 -19.16 13.15 11.76
CA TYR A 35 -19.01 11.93 12.55
C TYR A 35 -18.59 12.20 14.00
N PHE A 36 -17.60 13.06 14.22
CA PHE A 36 -17.13 13.35 15.59
C PHE A 36 -18.14 14.18 16.39
N ALA A 37 -18.93 15.05 15.74
CA ALA A 37 -20.03 15.75 16.38
C ALA A 37 -21.12 14.76 16.86
N ASP A 38 -21.50 13.81 16.03
CA ASP A 38 -22.49 12.76 16.37
C ASP A 38 -21.96 11.83 17.48
N ARG A 39 -20.71 11.37 17.35
CA ARG A 39 -20.05 10.54 18.37
C ARG A 39 -19.97 11.26 19.72
N ALA A 40 -19.70 12.56 19.71
CA ALA A 40 -19.64 13.36 20.92
C ALA A 40 -21.00 13.45 21.64
N ALA A 41 -22.09 13.47 20.88
CA ALA A 41 -23.44 13.48 21.44
C ALA A 41 -23.83 12.14 22.11
N ILE A 42 -23.34 11.01 21.59
CA ILE A 42 -23.71 9.67 22.08
C ILE A 42 -22.74 9.16 23.17
N HIS A 43 -21.45 9.37 22.99
CA HIS A 43 -20.39 8.75 23.80
C HIS A 43 -19.59 9.75 24.65
N GLY A 44 -19.94 11.03 24.60
CA GLY A 44 -19.22 12.10 25.27
C GLY A 44 -18.11 12.71 24.41
N PRO A 45 -17.56 13.87 24.84
CA PRO A 45 -16.67 14.69 24.02
C PRO A 45 -15.41 13.93 23.59
N VAL A 46 -15.10 14.05 22.29
CA VAL A 46 -13.86 13.52 21.69
C VAL A 46 -12.81 14.62 21.74
N SER A 47 -11.59 14.29 22.19
CA SER A 47 -10.51 15.28 22.26
C SER A 47 -10.09 15.78 20.87
N ASP A 48 -9.72 17.05 20.77
CA ASP A 48 -9.18 17.64 19.53
C ASP A 48 -7.93 16.88 19.03
N ALA A 49 -7.13 16.35 19.96
CA ALA A 49 -5.97 15.53 19.65
C ALA A 49 -6.37 14.23 18.92
N GLU A 50 -7.43 13.54 19.37
CA GLU A 50 -7.94 12.33 18.71
C GLU A 50 -8.44 12.66 17.30
N ILE A 51 -9.23 13.72 17.15
CA ILE A 51 -9.77 14.16 15.86
C ILE A 51 -8.63 14.52 14.88
N SER A 52 -7.66 15.31 15.34
CA SER A 52 -6.48 15.70 14.55
C SER A 52 -5.66 14.48 14.13
N SER A 53 -5.42 13.53 15.04
CA SER A 53 -4.66 12.31 14.75
C SER A 53 -5.30 11.49 13.62
N VAL A 54 -6.63 11.38 13.60
CA VAL A 54 -7.38 10.65 12.56
C VAL A 54 -7.29 11.36 11.21
N ARG A 55 -7.35 12.70 11.20
CA ARG A 55 -7.22 13.50 9.97
C ARG A 55 -5.82 13.46 9.39
N ILE A 56 -4.79 13.57 10.23
CA ILE A 56 -3.39 13.44 9.81
C ILE A 56 -3.15 12.03 9.25
N ALA A 57 -3.69 10.99 9.90
CA ALA A 57 -3.58 9.61 9.43
C ALA A 57 -4.18 9.42 8.02
N PHE A 58 -5.38 9.95 7.79
CA PHE A 58 -6.03 9.89 6.48
C PHE A 58 -5.25 10.67 5.42
N ALA A 59 -4.78 11.88 5.75
CA ALA A 59 -3.97 12.69 4.86
C ALA A 59 -2.67 12.00 4.48
N ALA A 60 -1.98 11.38 5.45
CA ALA A 60 -0.77 10.60 5.20
C ALA A 60 -1.07 9.39 4.30
N PHE A 61 -2.14 8.64 4.60
CA PHE A 61 -2.56 7.49 3.79
C PHE A 61 -2.83 7.84 2.34
N SER A 62 -3.74 8.78 2.13
CA SER A 62 -4.17 9.20 0.80
C SER A 62 -3.04 9.87 0.03
N GLY A 63 -2.23 10.71 0.69
CA GLY A 63 -1.07 11.37 0.09
C GLY A 63 0.01 10.39 -0.35
N LEU A 64 0.42 9.46 0.51
CA LEU A 64 1.43 8.45 0.15
C LEU A 64 0.96 7.53 -0.97
N THR A 65 -0.30 7.09 -0.91
CA THR A 65 -0.88 6.24 -1.97
C THR A 65 -0.96 6.99 -3.30
N ALA A 66 -1.34 8.26 -3.29
CA ALA A 66 -1.39 9.10 -4.49
C ALA A 66 -0.01 9.34 -5.08
N LEU A 67 0.98 9.68 -4.25
CA LEU A 67 2.37 9.86 -4.68
C LEU A 67 2.93 8.59 -5.30
N ALA A 68 2.71 7.44 -4.67
CA ALA A 68 3.13 6.15 -5.19
C ALA A 68 2.44 5.83 -6.52
N ALA A 69 1.14 6.12 -6.64
CA ALA A 69 0.39 5.91 -7.86
C ALA A 69 0.87 6.82 -8.99
N CYS A 70 1.09 8.11 -8.73
CA CYS A 70 1.69 9.04 -9.68
C CYS A 70 3.08 8.56 -10.14
N ALA A 71 3.95 8.17 -9.21
CA ALA A 71 5.27 7.64 -9.52
C ALA A 71 5.18 6.37 -10.40
N ALA A 72 4.23 5.49 -10.10
CA ALA A 72 3.98 4.28 -10.88
C ALA A 72 3.57 4.57 -12.33
N VAL A 73 2.93 5.71 -12.61
CA VAL A 73 2.62 6.09 -14.00
C VAL A 73 3.90 6.37 -14.79
N PHE A 74 4.89 7.05 -14.20
CA PHE A 74 6.13 7.42 -14.90
C PHE A 74 7.14 6.27 -15.00
N ARG A 75 7.26 5.47 -13.95
CA ARG A 75 8.25 4.38 -13.85
C ARG A 75 7.64 3.13 -13.20
N PRO A 76 6.63 2.50 -13.83
CA PRO A 76 5.87 1.40 -13.21
C PRO A 76 6.77 0.23 -12.80
N ARG A 77 7.79 -0.08 -13.60
CA ARG A 77 8.79 -1.11 -13.27
C ARG A 77 9.53 -0.77 -11.98
N ILE A 78 10.13 0.41 -11.87
CA ILE A 78 10.95 0.77 -10.71
C ILE A 78 10.06 0.85 -9.47
N VAL A 79 8.92 1.52 -9.57
CA VAL A 79 8.02 1.75 -8.42
C VAL A 79 7.39 0.45 -7.93
N GLY A 80 6.90 -0.42 -8.82
CA GLY A 80 6.32 -1.70 -8.42
C GLY A 80 7.32 -2.59 -7.66
N HIS A 81 8.57 -2.69 -8.13
CA HIS A 81 9.60 -3.48 -7.47
C HIS A 81 10.11 -2.80 -6.19
N ALA A 82 10.27 -1.48 -6.18
CA ALA A 82 10.70 -0.75 -4.99
C ALA A 82 9.67 -0.88 -3.86
N LEU A 83 8.37 -0.73 -4.16
CA LEU A 83 7.32 -0.96 -3.18
C LEU A 83 7.30 -2.41 -2.68
N ALA A 84 7.47 -3.39 -3.57
CA ALA A 84 7.58 -4.80 -3.17
C ALA A 84 8.77 -5.07 -2.24
N LEU A 85 9.93 -4.48 -2.53
CA LEU A 85 11.13 -4.56 -1.70
C LEU A 85 10.93 -3.90 -0.33
N LEU A 86 10.30 -2.72 -0.30
CA LEU A 86 9.92 -2.06 0.95
C LEU A 86 8.98 -2.94 1.79
N MET A 87 8.07 -3.67 1.15
CA MET A 87 7.19 -4.63 1.84
C MET A 87 7.95 -5.85 2.36
N SER A 88 8.96 -6.33 1.65
CA SER A 88 9.88 -7.36 2.15
C SER A 88 10.60 -6.89 3.42
N ILE A 89 11.17 -5.69 3.40
CA ILE A 89 11.83 -5.08 4.58
C ILE A 89 10.84 -4.93 5.74
N ALA A 90 9.64 -4.43 5.48
CA ALA A 90 8.59 -4.30 6.50
C ALA A 90 8.20 -5.66 7.10
N ALA A 91 8.14 -6.72 6.28
CA ALA A 91 7.88 -8.08 6.74
C ALA A 91 9.02 -8.59 7.65
N PHE A 92 10.28 -8.34 7.32
CA PHE A 92 11.41 -8.69 8.18
C PHE A 92 11.40 -7.93 9.51
N ILE A 93 11.10 -6.62 9.49
CA ILE A 93 10.94 -5.82 10.71
C ILE A 93 9.80 -6.38 11.55
N GLY A 94 8.67 -6.72 10.93
CA GLY A 94 7.53 -7.36 11.59
C GLY A 94 7.87 -8.71 12.21
N ALA A 95 8.68 -9.52 11.51
CA ALA A 95 9.17 -10.80 12.01
C ALA A 95 10.04 -10.62 13.26
N ALA A 96 11.06 -9.75 13.18
CA ALA A 96 11.96 -9.47 14.30
C ALA A 96 11.20 -8.86 15.50
N ALA A 97 10.32 -7.90 15.27
CA ALA A 97 9.51 -7.30 16.31
C ALA A 97 8.56 -8.31 16.97
N GLY A 98 7.92 -9.17 16.18
CA GLY A 98 7.04 -10.22 16.70
C GLY A 98 7.78 -11.23 17.57
N TYR A 99 8.99 -11.61 17.16
CA TYR A 99 9.86 -12.50 17.93
C TYR A 99 10.27 -11.84 19.26
N ASN A 100 10.77 -10.60 19.22
CA ASN A 100 11.23 -9.86 20.40
C ASN A 100 10.10 -9.55 21.40
N LYS A 101 8.85 -9.46 20.95
CA LYS A 101 7.67 -9.24 21.81
C LYS A 101 7.06 -10.54 22.34
N GLY A 102 7.68 -11.70 22.10
CA GLY A 102 7.18 -12.99 22.57
C GLY A 102 5.83 -13.39 21.95
N LEU A 103 5.52 -12.90 20.74
CA LEU A 103 4.32 -13.36 20.03
C LEU A 103 4.49 -14.81 19.60
N HIS A 104 3.37 -15.49 19.33
CA HIS A 104 3.38 -16.88 18.88
C HIS A 104 4.29 -17.07 17.66
N ILE A 105 5.25 -18.00 17.73
CA ILE A 105 6.37 -18.16 16.79
C ILE A 105 5.96 -18.29 15.31
N VAL A 106 4.75 -18.79 15.06
CA VAL A 106 4.18 -18.91 13.71
C VAL A 106 4.11 -17.56 13.00
N LEU A 107 3.79 -16.46 13.71
CA LEU A 107 3.68 -15.13 13.08
C LEU A 107 5.05 -14.59 12.64
N PRO A 108 6.08 -14.52 13.51
CA PRO A 108 7.43 -14.15 13.09
C PRO A 108 7.98 -14.98 11.94
N VAL A 109 7.81 -16.31 12.00
CA VAL A 109 8.28 -17.21 10.94
C VAL A 109 7.55 -16.94 9.63
N ALA A 110 6.23 -16.81 9.65
CA ALA A 110 5.45 -16.50 8.45
C ALA A 110 5.86 -15.16 7.83
N LEU A 111 6.04 -14.12 8.64
CA LEU A 111 6.50 -12.80 8.15
C LEU A 111 7.92 -12.86 7.57
N GLY A 112 8.83 -13.61 8.20
CA GLY A 112 10.17 -13.83 7.69
C GLY A 112 10.16 -14.55 6.34
N LEU A 113 9.36 -15.61 6.20
CA LEU A 113 9.19 -16.34 4.95
C LEU A 113 8.58 -15.47 3.84
N VAL A 114 7.58 -14.64 4.17
CA VAL A 114 7.01 -13.68 3.22
C VAL A 114 8.06 -12.67 2.77
N GLY A 115 8.90 -12.16 3.68
CA GLY A 115 10.02 -11.26 3.35
C GLY A 115 10.99 -11.90 2.35
N VAL A 116 11.48 -13.11 2.66
CA VAL A 116 12.39 -13.86 1.76
C VAL A 116 11.74 -14.10 0.39
N MET A 117 10.47 -14.55 0.39
CA MET A 117 9.76 -14.83 -0.85
C MET A 117 9.57 -13.58 -1.71
N LEU A 118 9.18 -12.45 -1.12
CA LEU A 118 9.04 -11.18 -1.85
C LEU A 118 10.37 -10.73 -2.44
N ASP A 119 11.47 -10.85 -1.70
CA ASP A 119 12.80 -10.44 -2.16
C ASP A 119 13.27 -11.29 -3.35
N LEU A 120 13.13 -12.61 -3.25
CA LEU A 120 13.44 -13.54 -4.34
C LEU A 120 12.58 -13.30 -5.58
N LEU A 121 11.28 -13.01 -5.40
CA LEU A 121 10.36 -12.71 -6.50
C LEU A 121 10.69 -11.36 -7.15
N VAL A 122 11.09 -10.35 -6.37
CA VAL A 122 11.60 -9.07 -6.89
C VAL A 122 12.84 -9.31 -7.74
N TRP A 123 13.82 -10.05 -7.22
CA TRP A 123 15.04 -10.40 -7.95
C TRP A 123 14.72 -11.11 -9.27
N LYS A 124 13.92 -12.19 -9.22
CA LYS A 124 13.54 -12.96 -10.42
C LYS A 124 12.75 -12.12 -11.42
N SER A 125 11.87 -11.25 -10.93
CA SER A 125 11.14 -10.31 -11.78
C SER A 125 12.10 -9.30 -12.45
N LEU A 126 13.13 -8.82 -11.75
CA LEU A 126 14.13 -7.93 -12.33
C LEU A 126 14.98 -8.61 -13.42
N GLU A 127 15.24 -9.92 -13.30
CA GLU A 127 15.82 -10.79 -14.35
C GLU A 127 14.88 -11.00 -15.55
N LYS A 128 13.75 -10.30 -15.62
CA LYS A 128 12.70 -10.42 -16.66
C LYS A 128 12.01 -11.79 -16.69
N SER A 129 12.09 -12.56 -15.61
CA SER A 129 11.32 -13.81 -15.50
C SER A 129 9.81 -13.53 -15.45
N ARG A 130 9.07 -14.01 -16.46
CA ARG A 130 7.60 -13.90 -16.50
C ARG A 130 6.93 -14.57 -15.31
N ALA A 131 7.44 -15.74 -14.92
CA ALA A 131 6.94 -16.47 -13.76
C ALA A 131 7.14 -15.63 -12.49
N GLY A 132 8.36 -15.16 -12.24
CA GLY A 132 8.68 -14.31 -11.08
C GLY A 132 7.80 -13.07 -11.00
N TRP A 133 7.62 -12.36 -12.11
CA TRP A 133 6.72 -11.20 -12.19
C TRP A 133 5.26 -11.55 -11.87
N SER A 134 4.72 -12.62 -12.46
CA SER A 134 3.32 -12.99 -12.27
C SER A 134 3.02 -13.42 -10.83
N PHE A 135 3.94 -14.17 -10.21
CA PHE A 135 3.84 -14.55 -8.81
C PHE A 135 4.00 -13.34 -7.90
N LEU A 136 4.92 -12.42 -8.19
CA LEU A 136 5.08 -11.19 -7.43
C LEU A 136 3.80 -10.35 -7.45
N ALA A 137 3.26 -10.07 -8.64
CA ALA A 137 2.04 -9.28 -8.79
C ALA A 137 0.84 -9.95 -8.08
N GLY A 138 0.67 -11.26 -8.24
CA GLY A 138 -0.39 -12.03 -7.55
C GLY A 138 -0.24 -11.97 -6.03
N MET A 139 0.98 -12.18 -5.52
CA MET A 139 1.28 -12.14 -4.08
C MET A 139 0.99 -10.76 -3.47
N LEU A 140 1.46 -9.68 -4.10
CA LEU A 140 1.18 -8.32 -3.63
C LEU A 140 -0.32 -8.00 -3.65
N GLY A 141 -1.04 -8.49 -4.67
CA GLY A 141 -2.50 -8.33 -4.75
C GLY A 141 -3.23 -9.05 -3.62
N VAL A 142 -2.86 -10.30 -3.33
CA VAL A 142 -3.42 -11.07 -2.21
C VAL A 142 -3.09 -10.39 -0.87
N LEU A 143 -1.84 -9.97 -0.67
CA LEU A 143 -1.43 -9.26 0.54
C LEU A 143 -2.18 -7.93 0.70
N ALA A 144 -2.41 -7.19 -0.39
CA ALA A 144 -3.20 -5.95 -0.33
C ALA A 144 -4.60 -6.21 0.23
N VAL A 145 -5.28 -7.24 -0.27
CA VAL A 145 -6.63 -7.61 0.17
C VAL A 145 -6.63 -8.13 1.61
N VAL A 146 -5.74 -9.07 1.95
CA VAL A 146 -5.67 -9.63 3.30
C VAL A 146 -5.33 -8.55 4.33
N MET A 147 -4.38 -7.66 4.03
CA MET A 147 -4.01 -6.56 4.92
C MET A 147 -5.08 -5.49 5.02
N LEU A 148 -5.87 -5.27 3.95
CA LEU A 148 -7.02 -4.37 3.99
C LEU A 148 -8.03 -4.83 5.05
N PHE A 149 -8.41 -6.11 5.03
CA PHE A 149 -9.31 -6.66 6.04
C PHE A 149 -8.64 -6.80 7.41
N GLY A 150 -7.35 -7.12 7.44
CA GLY A 150 -6.54 -7.21 8.66
C GLY A 150 -6.29 -5.88 9.37
N SER A 151 -6.48 -4.74 8.69
CA SER A 151 -6.21 -3.39 9.22
C SER A 151 -6.95 -3.09 10.53
N THR A 152 -8.17 -3.60 10.68
CA THR A 152 -8.96 -3.48 11.91
C THR A 152 -8.30 -4.19 13.10
N LYS A 153 -7.75 -5.39 12.87
CA LYS A 153 -7.03 -6.15 13.89
C LYS A 153 -5.70 -5.49 14.23
N VAL A 154 -4.97 -4.99 13.23
CA VAL A 154 -3.72 -4.23 13.44
C VAL A 154 -3.98 -3.00 14.29
N ARG A 155 -5.03 -2.22 13.98
CA ARG A 155 -5.49 -1.09 14.81
C ARG A 155 -5.71 -1.52 16.26
N ASN A 156 -6.45 -2.60 16.50
CA ASN A 156 -6.78 -3.02 17.86
C ASN A 156 -5.56 -3.48 18.66
N ILE A 157 -4.58 -4.12 18.02
CA ILE A 157 -3.36 -4.62 18.69
C ILE A 157 -2.35 -3.49 18.94
N THR A 158 -2.19 -2.59 17.98
CA THR A 158 -1.12 -1.57 18.02
C THR A 158 -1.59 -0.22 18.57
N GLY A 159 -2.91 -0.01 18.70
CA GLY A 159 -3.49 1.26 19.08
C GLY A 159 -3.38 2.35 18.00
N ILE A 160 -2.85 2.04 16.81
CA ILE A 160 -2.75 3.03 15.72
C ILE A 160 -4.12 3.28 15.09
N GLY A 161 -4.33 4.50 14.58
CA GLY A 161 -5.54 4.83 13.82
C GLY A 161 -5.73 3.92 12.60
N LEU A 162 -6.99 3.61 12.27
CA LEU A 162 -7.32 2.72 11.15
C LEU A 162 -6.66 3.16 9.84
N TRP A 163 -6.64 4.47 9.57
CA TRP A 163 -6.06 5.03 8.36
C TRP A 163 -4.54 4.81 8.25
N TYR A 164 -3.81 4.83 9.37
CA TYR A 164 -2.40 4.45 9.38
C TYR A 164 -2.24 2.96 9.05
N ALA A 165 -3.09 2.10 9.61
CA ALA A 165 -3.10 0.67 9.30
C ALA A 165 -3.43 0.39 7.82
N MET A 166 -4.16 1.29 7.15
CA MET A 166 -4.51 1.18 5.73
C MET A 166 -3.39 1.60 4.76
N ILE A 167 -2.31 2.25 5.22
CA ILE A 167 -1.15 2.64 4.38
C ILE A 167 -0.55 1.46 3.66
N ILE A 168 -0.26 0.40 4.40
CA ILE A 168 0.38 -0.80 3.84
C ILE A 168 -0.48 -1.44 2.73
N PRO A 169 -1.78 -1.78 2.95
CA PRO A 169 -2.60 -2.35 1.87
C PRO A 169 -2.79 -1.40 0.69
N GLY A 170 -2.86 -0.08 0.91
CA GLY A 170 -2.90 0.91 -0.19
C GLY A 170 -1.65 0.88 -1.06
N LEU A 171 -0.46 0.89 -0.45
CA LEU A 171 0.81 0.79 -1.16
C LEU A 171 0.97 -0.55 -1.91
N LEU A 172 0.51 -1.66 -1.31
CA LEU A 172 0.49 -2.98 -1.97
C LEU A 172 -0.42 -2.99 -3.20
N ALA A 173 -1.60 -2.35 -3.13
CA ALA A 173 -2.49 -2.22 -4.28
C ALA A 173 -1.84 -1.41 -5.41
N VAL A 174 -1.17 -0.31 -5.08
CA VAL A 174 -0.41 0.50 -6.05
C VAL A 174 0.73 -0.30 -6.66
N ALA A 175 1.51 -1.04 -5.86
CA ALA A 175 2.58 -1.90 -6.36
C ALA A 175 2.06 -2.97 -7.34
N THR A 176 0.92 -3.58 -7.00
CA THR A 176 0.25 -4.57 -7.85
C THR A 176 -0.19 -3.95 -9.18
N ALA A 177 -0.82 -2.78 -9.15
CA ALA A 177 -1.22 -2.04 -10.35
C ALA A 177 0.00 -1.65 -11.21
N ALA A 178 1.07 -1.15 -10.58
CA ALA A 178 2.31 -0.79 -11.26
C ALA A 178 2.94 -2.00 -11.98
N LEU A 179 2.98 -3.17 -11.33
CA LEU A 179 3.45 -4.40 -11.95
C LEU A 179 2.50 -4.88 -13.07
N ALA A 180 1.19 -4.70 -12.93
CA ALA A 180 0.24 -5.05 -13.99
C ALA A 180 0.44 -4.20 -15.26
N MET A 181 0.83 -2.93 -15.12
CA MET A 181 1.09 -2.03 -16.25
C MET A 181 2.26 -2.49 -17.13
N ILE A 182 3.26 -3.18 -16.58
CA ILE A 182 4.42 -3.69 -17.32
C ILE A 182 4.22 -5.11 -17.89
N ARG A 183 3.00 -5.65 -17.83
CA ARG A 183 2.66 -7.01 -18.31
C ARG A 183 3.16 -7.31 -19.73
N LYS A 184 3.03 -6.35 -20.66
CA LYS A 184 3.44 -6.55 -22.07
C LYS A 184 4.95 -6.83 -22.18
N GLN A 185 5.77 -6.06 -21.47
CA GLN A 185 7.23 -6.23 -21.45
C GLN A 185 7.67 -7.64 -21.04
N TYR A 186 6.96 -8.25 -20.07
CA TYR A 186 7.23 -9.63 -19.62
C TYR A 186 6.64 -10.70 -20.53
N ARG A 187 5.59 -10.39 -21.29
CA ARG A 187 5.05 -11.31 -22.29
C ARG A 187 6.01 -11.44 -23.47
N ASP A 188 6.57 -10.33 -23.90
CA ASP A 188 7.40 -10.26 -25.11
C ASP A 188 8.84 -10.74 -24.84
N SER A 189 9.31 -10.73 -23.58
CA SER A 189 10.62 -11.28 -23.18
C SER A 189 10.64 -12.82 -23.09
N ALA A 190 9.49 -13.48 -23.24
CA ALA A 190 9.35 -14.94 -23.17
C ALA A 190 9.15 -15.60 -24.55
N ALA A 191 9.16 -14.80 -25.61
CA ALA A 191 9.17 -15.24 -27.01
C ALA A 191 10.61 -15.19 -27.54
#